data_AF-A0A1Y3BVU5-F1
#
_entry.id   AF-A0A1Y3BVU5-F1
#
_cell.length_a   1.000
_cell.length_b   1.000
_cell.length_c   1.000
_cell.angle_alpha   90.00
_cell.angle_beta   90.00
_cell.angle_gamma   90.00
#
_symmetry.space_group_name_H-M   'P 1'
#
loop_
_entity.id
_entity.type
_entity.pdbx_description
1 polymer ?
#
loop_
_entity_poly.entity_id
_entity_poly.type
_entity_poly.pdbx_seq_one_letter_code
_entity_poly.pdbx_strand_id
1 'polypeptide(L)'
;NNDSNGSSNDTNNINLNLSPTANYATSSFTPTAMNMKNPSHQFRVGDLVKICNDIEKVKLLQRGHGEFTPLMIPTLGTIGRVVQVYSDNDLKIEVDGFSWTYNPAVVTKVSYDTTTIEDMDSLIKRLFETTQISTDPNQELVKLAANGESAKCDELLKRGDVDVNGVFSSHTALQAASQNGHVEIIKVLLKHNANVEIEDKDGDRAVHHAAFGDEPMVISLLAQAHADMNARNKRRQTPLHIAVNKGHIQVVRKLLDLGCHSSLQDCEGDTPMHDAISKKRDDILKLLLEFNADITLTNNNGFNALHHAALRGNAR
;
A
#
# COMPACT_ATOMS: atom_id res chain seq x y z
N ASN A 1 -55.33 13.67 24.48
CA ASN A 1 -55.54 12.46 23.65
C ASN A 1 -54.22 12.16 22.96
N ASN A 2 -53.44 11.13 23.29
CA ASN A 2 -53.56 10.00 24.21
C ASN A 2 -52.15 9.56 24.59
N ASP A 3 -52.00 9.11 25.83
CA ASP A 3 -50.84 8.40 26.37
C ASP A 3 -51.00 6.87 26.20
N SER A 4 -49.89 6.22 25.86
CA SER A 4 -49.32 4.92 26.32
C SER A 4 -50.14 3.62 26.57
N ASN A 5 -49.43 2.50 26.30
CA ASN A 5 -49.53 1.10 26.81
C ASN A 5 -50.58 0.17 26.16
N GLY A 6 -50.34 -1.11 25.86
CA GLY A 6 -49.20 -2.01 26.03
C GLY A 6 -49.61 -3.47 25.75
N SER A 7 -48.62 -4.31 25.39
CA SER A 7 -48.45 -5.75 25.66
C SER A 7 -49.45 -6.86 25.26
N SER A 8 -48.89 -7.83 24.52
CA SER A 8 -48.86 -9.29 24.80
C SER A 8 -49.90 -10.25 24.19
N ASN A 9 -49.37 -11.14 23.34
CA ASN A 9 -49.60 -12.58 23.12
C ASN A 9 -50.94 -13.23 23.49
N ASP A 10 -51.49 -14.01 22.56
CA ASP A 10 -51.75 -15.43 22.81
C ASP A 10 -51.92 -16.27 21.53
N THR A 11 -51.42 -17.49 21.64
CA THR A 11 -51.35 -18.60 20.68
C THR A 11 -52.69 -19.32 20.49
N ASN A 12 -52.97 -19.87 19.30
CA ASN A 12 -53.42 -21.27 19.13
C ASN A 12 -53.59 -21.72 17.65
N ASN A 13 -52.61 -22.49 17.18
CA ASN A 13 -52.73 -23.87 16.69
C ASN A 13 -53.99 -24.32 15.90
N ILE A 14 -53.83 -24.64 14.61
CA ILE A 14 -54.57 -25.74 13.97
C ILE A 14 -53.65 -26.46 12.97
N ASN A 15 -53.46 -27.75 13.23
CA ASN A 15 -52.68 -28.70 12.44
C ASN A 15 -53.67 -29.58 11.67
N LEU A 16 -53.57 -29.67 10.34
CA LEU A 16 -54.19 -30.74 9.56
C LEU A 16 -53.25 -31.17 8.43
N ASN A 17 -52.77 -32.40 8.60
CA ASN A 17 -51.96 -33.20 7.71
C ASN A 17 -52.87 -33.91 6.70
N LEU A 18 -52.45 -34.04 5.42
CA LEU A 18 -52.78 -35.15 4.50
C LEU A 18 -51.93 -35.02 3.21
N SER A 19 -51.07 -36.02 3.02
CA SER A 19 -50.12 -36.33 1.93
C SER A 19 -50.77 -36.81 0.60
N PRO A 20 -50.06 -37.33 -0.44
CA PRO A 20 -48.69 -37.13 -0.97
C PRO A 20 -48.64 -36.93 -2.52
N THR A 21 -47.42 -36.88 -3.08
CA THR A 21 -46.97 -37.16 -4.47
C THR A 21 -46.58 -35.98 -5.36
N ALA A 22 -45.27 -35.84 -5.62
CA ALA A 22 -44.69 -35.92 -6.97
C ALA A 22 -43.16 -35.78 -6.88
N ASN A 23 -42.47 -36.84 -7.27
CA ASN A 23 -41.02 -36.88 -7.49
C ASN A 23 -40.60 -35.86 -8.56
N TYR A 24 -39.63 -35.00 -8.23
CA TYR A 24 -38.69 -34.46 -9.21
C TYR A 24 -37.28 -34.56 -8.63
N ALA A 25 -36.41 -35.21 -9.41
CA ALA A 25 -35.03 -35.52 -9.08
C ALA A 25 -34.23 -34.24 -8.76
N THR A 26 -33.66 -34.19 -7.57
CA THR A 26 -32.62 -33.22 -7.21
C THR A 26 -31.28 -33.76 -7.70
N SER A 27 -30.70 -33.13 -8.72
CA SER A 27 -29.28 -33.25 -9.03
C SER A 27 -28.49 -32.51 -7.95
N SER A 28 -27.82 -33.29 -7.11
CA SER A 28 -26.89 -32.83 -6.08
C SER A 28 -25.60 -32.31 -6.71
N PHE A 29 -25.53 -31.00 -6.96
CA PHE A 29 -24.24 -30.31 -7.05
C PHE A 29 -23.80 -29.89 -5.66
N THR A 30 -22.98 -30.74 -5.04
CA THR A 30 -22.16 -30.34 -3.91
C THR A 30 -21.10 -29.36 -4.43
N PRO A 31 -20.93 -28.17 -3.84
CA PRO A 31 -19.70 -27.42 -4.03
C PRO A 31 -18.64 -28.19 -3.27
N THR A 32 -17.79 -28.92 -3.98
CA THR A 32 -16.59 -29.51 -3.41
C THR A 32 -15.80 -28.38 -2.75
N ALA A 33 -15.78 -28.39 -1.42
CA ALA A 33 -14.94 -27.53 -0.62
C ALA A 33 -13.49 -27.74 -1.07
N MET A 34 -12.99 -26.85 -1.92
CA MET A 34 -11.57 -26.72 -2.15
C MET A 34 -10.96 -26.19 -0.86
N ASN A 35 -10.52 -27.15 -0.06
CA ASN A 35 -9.47 -27.11 0.93
C ASN A 35 -8.69 -25.76 0.93
N MET A 36 -9.20 -24.77 1.67
CA MET A 36 -8.46 -23.56 1.98
C MET A 36 -7.36 -23.94 2.98
N LYS A 37 -6.27 -24.50 2.45
CA LYS A 37 -5.00 -24.48 3.16
C LYS A 37 -4.59 -23.03 3.29
N ASN A 38 -4.53 -22.57 4.53
CA ASN A 38 -3.96 -21.31 4.99
C ASN A 38 -2.61 -21.04 4.27
N PRO A 39 -2.48 -20.09 3.33
CA PRO A 39 -1.24 -19.87 2.60
C PRO A 39 -0.46 -18.76 3.29
N SER A 40 -0.02 -19.02 4.53
CA SER A 40 1.11 -18.25 5.03
C SER A 40 2.32 -18.73 4.23
N HIS A 41 2.84 -17.86 3.33
CA HIS A 41 4.13 -17.96 2.60
C HIS A 41 4.08 -18.50 1.15
N GLN A 42 3.26 -17.92 0.26
CA GLN A 42 3.32 -18.25 -1.18
C GLN A 42 4.57 -17.69 -1.89
N PHE A 43 5.07 -16.53 -1.46
CA PHE A 43 6.21 -15.84 -2.06
C PHE A 43 7.29 -15.56 -1.01
N ARG A 44 8.55 -15.58 -1.45
CA ARG A 44 9.73 -15.27 -0.62
C ARG A 44 10.65 -14.31 -1.37
N VAL A 45 11.45 -13.57 -0.62
CA VAL A 45 12.53 -12.75 -1.21
C VAL A 45 13.42 -13.63 -2.06
N GLY A 46 13.68 -13.19 -3.28
CA GLY A 46 14.44 -13.89 -4.31
C GLY A 46 13.58 -14.64 -5.34
N ASP A 47 12.29 -14.85 -5.09
CA ASP A 47 11.40 -15.52 -6.06
C ASP A 47 11.28 -14.70 -7.36
N LEU A 48 11.27 -15.39 -8.50
CA LEU A 48 10.95 -14.80 -9.79
C LEU A 48 9.45 -14.95 -10.04
N VAL A 49 8.82 -13.85 -10.43
CA VAL A 49 7.37 -13.75 -10.58
C VAL A 49 7.03 -13.00 -11.86
N LYS A 50 6.01 -13.47 -12.57
CA LYS A 50 5.46 -12.82 -13.76
C LYS A 50 4.32 -11.92 -13.32
N ILE A 51 4.40 -10.63 -13.67
CA ILE A 51 3.36 -9.65 -13.36
C ILE A 51 2.23 -9.80 -14.38
N CYS A 52 0.98 -9.68 -13.93
CA CYS A 52 -0.20 -9.74 -14.80
C CYS A 52 -0.13 -8.67 -15.90
N ASN A 53 -0.46 -9.05 -17.13
CA ASN A 53 -0.47 -8.15 -18.30
C ASN A 53 -1.80 -7.42 -18.48
N ASP A 54 -2.84 -7.80 -17.73
CA ASP A 54 -4.17 -7.17 -17.80
C ASP A 54 -4.20 -5.93 -16.89
N ILE A 55 -4.13 -4.76 -17.53
CA ILE A 55 -4.08 -3.46 -16.85
C ILE A 55 -5.30 -3.23 -15.95
N GLU A 56 -6.50 -3.57 -16.42
CA GLU A 56 -7.74 -3.31 -15.67
C GLU A 56 -7.85 -4.23 -14.46
N LYS A 57 -7.42 -5.49 -14.62
CA LYS A 57 -7.30 -6.42 -13.50
C LYS A 57 -6.28 -5.95 -12.46
N VAL A 58 -5.12 -5.47 -12.90
CA VAL A 58 -4.09 -4.94 -11.99
C VAL A 58 -4.63 -3.72 -11.24
N LYS A 59 -5.21 -2.74 -11.94
CA LYS A 59 -5.84 -1.57 -11.32
C LYS A 59 -6.86 -1.93 -10.24
N LEU A 60 -7.70 -2.93 -10.51
CA LEU A 60 -8.73 -3.35 -9.58
C LEU A 60 -8.12 -3.99 -8.31
N LEU A 61 -7.14 -4.88 -8.50
CA LEU A 61 -6.53 -5.64 -7.40
C LEU A 61 -5.47 -4.85 -6.62
N GLN A 62 -4.92 -3.78 -7.19
CA GLN A 62 -3.91 -2.96 -6.53
C GLN A 62 -4.48 -1.96 -5.51
N ARG A 63 -5.81 -1.77 -5.48
CA ARG A 63 -6.49 -0.88 -4.52
C ARG A 63 -6.24 -1.36 -3.09
N GLY A 64 -5.71 -0.49 -2.24
CA GLY A 64 -5.29 -0.82 -0.87
C GLY A 64 -3.93 -1.52 -0.75
N HIS A 65 -3.28 -1.84 -1.87
CA HIS A 65 -2.03 -2.59 -1.96
C HIS A 65 -0.88 -1.76 -2.59
N GLY A 66 -0.93 -0.43 -2.42
CA GLY A 66 0.04 0.51 -3.03
C GLY A 66 -0.45 1.26 -4.25
N GLU A 67 -1.71 1.02 -4.61
CA GLU A 67 -2.39 1.65 -5.73
C GLU A 67 -1.70 1.41 -7.07
N PHE A 68 -2.47 1.52 -8.15
CA PHE A 68 -1.91 1.45 -9.48
C PHE A 68 -1.38 2.82 -9.89
N THR A 69 -0.11 2.88 -10.28
CA THR A 69 0.46 4.05 -10.96
C THR A 69 0.77 3.73 -12.43
N PRO A 70 0.55 4.66 -13.38
CA PRO A 70 0.93 4.48 -14.78
C PRO A 70 2.41 4.11 -15.00
N LEU A 71 3.28 4.41 -14.03
CA LEU A 71 4.70 4.01 -14.07
C LEU A 71 4.92 2.49 -13.93
N MET A 72 3.90 1.74 -13.48
CA MET A 72 3.92 0.27 -13.45
C MET A 72 3.58 -0.33 -14.81
N ILE A 73 3.02 0.43 -15.77
CA ILE A 73 2.63 -0.11 -17.09
C ILE A 73 3.77 -0.85 -17.79
N PRO A 74 5.02 -0.34 -17.81
CA PRO A 74 6.14 -1.04 -18.45
C PRO A 74 6.48 -2.40 -17.82
N THR A 75 6.10 -2.65 -16.57
CA THR A 75 6.39 -3.91 -15.88
C THR A 75 5.31 -4.96 -16.11
N LEU A 76 4.17 -4.62 -16.70
CA LEU A 76 3.05 -5.54 -16.82
C LEU A 76 3.36 -6.61 -17.87
N GLY A 77 3.17 -7.88 -17.50
CA GLY A 77 3.53 -9.02 -18.34
C GLY A 77 5.02 -9.40 -18.31
N THR A 78 5.88 -8.61 -17.65
CA THR A 78 7.31 -8.92 -17.51
C THR A 78 7.57 -9.80 -16.29
N ILE A 79 8.79 -10.35 -16.22
CA ILE A 79 9.27 -11.12 -15.07
C ILE A 79 10.04 -10.16 -14.17
N GLY A 80 9.70 -10.17 -12.89
CA GLY A 80 10.41 -9.44 -11.85
C GLY A 80 10.88 -10.35 -10.73
N ARG A 81 11.74 -9.82 -9.88
CA ARG A 81 12.27 -10.49 -8.70
C ARG A 81 11.63 -9.91 -7.45
N VAL A 82 11.10 -10.75 -6.58
CA VAL A 82 10.63 -10.33 -5.26
C VAL A 82 11.84 -9.91 -4.44
N VAL A 83 11.94 -8.61 -4.14
CA VAL A 83 13.02 -8.05 -3.31
C VAL A 83 12.61 -7.88 -1.86
N GLN A 84 11.30 -7.72 -1.60
CA GLN A 84 10.76 -7.64 -0.25
C GLN A 84 9.35 -8.23 -0.21
N VAL A 85 9.00 -8.86 0.90
CA VAL A 85 7.64 -9.30 1.20
C VAL A 85 7.21 -8.53 2.45
N TYR A 86 6.23 -7.65 2.30
CA TYR A 86 5.71 -6.84 3.39
C TYR A 86 4.82 -7.66 4.33
N SER A 87 4.54 -7.10 5.50
CA SER A 87 3.80 -7.78 6.56
C SER A 87 2.31 -8.02 6.24
N ASP A 88 1.76 -7.31 5.24
CA ASP A 88 0.43 -7.51 4.66
C ASP A 88 0.43 -8.45 3.43
N ASN A 89 1.59 -9.09 3.17
CA ASN A 89 1.94 -9.93 2.03
C ASN A 89 2.14 -9.17 0.71
N ASP A 90 2.06 -7.84 0.68
CA ASP A 90 2.43 -7.11 -0.53
C ASP A 90 3.88 -7.39 -0.93
N LEU A 91 4.15 -7.41 -2.23
CA LEU A 91 5.46 -7.79 -2.76
C LEU A 91 6.13 -6.56 -3.35
N LYS A 92 7.29 -6.17 -2.84
CA LYS A 92 8.20 -5.27 -3.58
C LYS A 92 8.88 -6.12 -4.65
N ILE A 93 8.61 -5.83 -5.91
CA ILE A 93 9.14 -6.57 -7.06
C ILE A 93 9.99 -5.62 -7.88
N GLU A 94 11.22 -6.05 -8.15
CA GLU A 94 12.17 -5.36 -9.01
C GLU A 94 12.12 -5.92 -10.44
N VAL A 95 11.96 -5.04 -11.43
CA VAL A 95 11.97 -5.30 -12.87
C VAL A 95 12.90 -4.28 -13.49
N ASP A 96 14.00 -4.71 -14.12
CA ASP A 96 14.96 -3.82 -14.80
C ASP A 96 15.46 -2.63 -13.95
N GLY A 97 15.68 -2.85 -12.65
CA GLY A 97 16.10 -1.82 -11.70
C GLY A 97 14.97 -0.95 -11.15
N PHE A 98 13.74 -1.10 -11.64
CA PHE A 98 12.55 -0.45 -11.10
C PHE A 98 11.92 -1.35 -10.04
N SER A 99 11.67 -0.85 -8.82
CA SER A 99 10.90 -1.60 -7.82
C SER A 99 9.51 -1.01 -7.61
N TRP A 100 8.49 -1.86 -7.61
CA TRP A 100 7.12 -1.46 -7.27
C TRP A 100 6.49 -2.44 -6.29
N THR A 101 5.52 -1.97 -5.52
CA THR A 101 4.75 -2.81 -4.62
C THR A 101 3.55 -3.39 -5.38
N TYR A 102 3.42 -4.72 -5.39
CA TYR A 102 2.35 -5.45 -6.04
C TYR A 102 1.53 -6.26 -5.05
N ASN A 103 0.23 -6.36 -5.32
CA ASN A 103 -0.62 -7.33 -4.65
C ASN A 103 -0.17 -8.75 -5.10
N PRO A 104 0.01 -9.72 -4.20
CA PRO A 104 0.30 -11.11 -4.58
C PRO A 104 -0.66 -11.70 -5.63
N ALA A 105 -1.92 -11.27 -5.65
CA ALA A 105 -2.94 -11.74 -6.58
C ALA A 105 -2.70 -11.31 -8.03
N VAL A 106 -1.86 -10.29 -8.28
CA VAL A 106 -1.52 -9.83 -9.63
C VAL A 106 -0.23 -10.45 -10.16
N VAL A 107 0.40 -11.38 -9.42
CA VAL A 107 1.64 -12.03 -9.86
C VAL A 107 1.57 -13.54 -9.77
N THR A 108 2.30 -14.20 -10.67
CA THR A 108 2.41 -15.67 -10.72
C THR A 108 3.86 -16.07 -10.58
N LYS A 109 4.16 -17.02 -9.68
CA LYS A 109 5.53 -17.54 -9.52
C LYS A 109 6.01 -18.23 -10.80
N VAL A 110 7.21 -17.88 -11.25
CA VAL A 110 7.86 -18.48 -12.43
C VAL A 110 8.76 -19.61 -11.95
N SER A 111 8.48 -20.84 -12.38
CA SER A 111 9.44 -21.95 -12.30
C SER A 111 10.22 -22.01 -13.62
N TYR A 112 11.55 -22.01 -13.55
CA TYR A 112 12.37 -22.31 -14.72
C TYR A 112 12.35 -23.82 -14.95
N ASP A 113 11.60 -24.26 -15.96
CA ASP A 113 12.01 -25.41 -16.75
C ASP A 113 12.89 -24.85 -17.86
N THR A 114 14.19 -25.05 -17.74
CA THR A 114 15.19 -24.53 -18.69
C THR A 114 14.97 -25.09 -20.08
N THR A 115 14.38 -24.31 -20.98
CA THR A 115 14.51 -24.50 -22.42
C THR A 115 14.63 -23.16 -23.15
N THR A 116 15.81 -23.01 -23.77
CA THR A 116 16.25 -22.10 -24.86
C THR A 116 16.67 -20.65 -24.57
N ILE A 117 17.97 -20.42 -24.79
CA ILE A 117 18.73 -19.17 -24.65
C ILE A 117 18.30 -18.09 -25.67
N GLU A 118 17.67 -18.48 -26.79
CA GLU A 118 17.20 -17.55 -27.84
C GLU A 118 16.10 -16.60 -27.36
N ASP A 119 15.30 -17.01 -26.37
CA ASP A 119 14.27 -16.16 -25.77
C ASP A 119 14.88 -15.04 -24.94
N MET A 120 16.07 -15.24 -24.35
CA MET A 120 16.75 -14.24 -23.53
C MET A 120 17.31 -13.09 -24.37
N ASP A 121 17.91 -13.38 -25.53
CA ASP A 121 18.49 -12.34 -26.39
C ASP A 121 17.42 -11.44 -27.02
N SER A 122 16.26 -12.01 -27.40
CA SER A 122 15.13 -11.21 -27.90
C SER A 122 14.49 -10.35 -26.81
N LEU A 123 14.47 -10.85 -25.56
CA LEU A 123 14.03 -10.10 -24.39
C LEU A 123 14.98 -8.93 -24.10
N ILE A 124 16.29 -9.17 -24.09
CA ILE A 124 17.34 -8.17 -23.88
C ILE A 124 17.28 -7.07 -24.95
N LYS A 125 17.03 -7.45 -26.21
CA LYS A 125 16.92 -6.49 -27.32
C LYS A 125 15.67 -5.60 -27.19
N ARG A 126 14.52 -6.17 -26.82
CA ARG A 126 13.29 -5.40 -26.54
C ARG A 126 13.44 -4.47 -25.33
N LEU A 127 14.17 -4.91 -24.30
CA LEU A 127 14.49 -4.10 -23.13
C LEU A 127 15.31 -2.86 -23.49
N PHE A 128 16.27 -3.01 -24.40
CA PHE A 128 17.11 -1.91 -24.89
C PHE A 128 16.41 -0.96 -25.89
N GLU A 129 15.48 -1.46 -26.71
CA GLU A 129 14.77 -0.65 -27.71
C GLU A 129 13.65 0.22 -27.08
N THR A 130 13.17 -0.13 -25.88
CA THR A 130 12.09 0.60 -25.18
C THR A 130 12.60 1.84 -24.42
N THR A 131 13.93 2.01 -24.30
CA THR A 131 14.57 3.06 -23.49
C THR A 131 14.79 4.40 -24.20
N GLN A 132 14.41 4.52 -25.48
CA GLN A 132 14.60 5.75 -26.26
C GLN A 132 13.23 6.28 -26.70
N ILE A 133 13.01 7.59 -26.52
CA ILE A 133 11.77 8.38 -26.72
C ILE A 133 10.93 8.53 -25.44
N SER A 134 11.48 9.25 -24.45
CA SER A 134 10.67 10.01 -23.48
C SER A 134 10.50 11.42 -24.04
N THR A 135 9.30 11.77 -24.52
CA THR A 135 8.98 13.12 -25.02
C THR A 135 8.73 14.13 -23.91
N ASP A 136 8.58 13.68 -22.66
CA ASP A 136 8.42 14.53 -21.49
C ASP A 136 9.70 14.48 -20.61
N PRO A 137 10.41 15.60 -20.43
CA PRO A 137 11.59 15.65 -19.55
C PRO A 137 11.29 15.27 -18.09
N ASN A 138 10.08 15.55 -17.60
CA ASN A 138 9.68 15.20 -16.23
C ASN A 138 9.45 13.69 -16.09
N GLN A 139 9.00 13.03 -17.16
CA GLN A 139 8.87 11.57 -17.19
C GLN A 139 10.22 10.88 -16.97
N GLU A 140 11.27 11.39 -17.65
CA GLU A 140 12.61 10.83 -17.52
C GLU A 140 13.15 11.01 -16.10
N LEU A 141 13.03 12.21 -15.53
CA LEU A 141 13.48 12.48 -14.16
C LEU A 141 12.76 11.60 -13.13
N VAL A 142 11.43 11.47 -13.22
CA VAL A 142 10.65 10.63 -12.30
C VAL A 142 11.04 9.15 -12.42
N LYS A 143 11.31 8.64 -13.63
CA LYS A 143 11.80 7.27 -13.85
C LYS A 143 13.18 7.05 -13.25
N LEU A 144 14.13 7.93 -13.54
CA LEU A 144 15.49 7.84 -12.97
C LEU A 144 15.45 7.90 -11.43
N ALA A 145 14.57 8.74 -10.89
CA ALA A 145 14.37 8.87 -9.45
C ALA A 145 13.74 7.63 -8.81
N ALA A 146 12.85 6.92 -9.50
CA ALA A 146 12.30 5.65 -9.05
C ALA A 146 13.36 4.52 -9.05
N ASN A 147 14.42 4.65 -9.85
CA ASN A 147 15.40 3.59 -10.11
C ASN A 147 16.70 3.64 -9.31
N GLY A 148 16.94 4.69 -8.53
CA GLY A 148 18.25 4.81 -7.88
C GLY A 148 19.32 5.47 -8.75
N GLU A 149 19.01 5.97 -9.95
CA GLU A 149 19.98 6.50 -10.92
C GLU A 149 20.44 7.94 -10.59
N SER A 150 20.99 8.14 -9.39
CA SER A 150 21.40 9.44 -8.83
C SER A 150 22.30 10.28 -9.73
N ALA A 151 23.29 9.67 -10.39
CA ALA A 151 24.21 10.37 -11.28
C ALA A 151 23.49 10.96 -12.51
N LYS A 152 22.58 10.18 -13.12
CA LYS A 152 21.80 10.65 -14.27
C LYS A 152 20.75 11.69 -13.87
N CYS A 153 20.12 11.55 -12.69
CA CYS A 153 19.26 12.58 -12.14
C CYS A 153 19.99 13.92 -12.00
N ASP A 154 21.20 13.92 -11.44
CA ASP A 154 21.99 15.16 -11.24
C ASP A 154 22.45 15.76 -12.59
N GLU A 155 22.83 14.92 -13.56
CA GLU A 155 23.15 15.38 -14.92
C GLU A 155 21.95 16.03 -15.60
N LEU A 156 20.78 15.40 -15.53
CA LEU A 156 19.54 15.89 -16.12
C LEU A 156 19.12 17.23 -15.52
N LEU A 157 19.17 17.38 -14.19
CA LEU A 157 18.83 18.64 -13.53
C LEU A 157 19.82 19.77 -13.84
N LYS A 158 21.11 19.47 -14.04
CA LYS A 158 22.13 20.47 -14.42
C LYS A 158 21.94 21.04 -15.82
N ARG A 159 21.31 20.28 -16.73
CA ARG A 159 21.01 20.75 -18.09
C ARG A 159 19.99 21.90 -18.08
N GLY A 160 19.16 21.99 -17.04
CA GLY A 160 18.19 23.07 -16.85
C GLY A 160 16.95 22.99 -17.74
N ASP A 161 16.76 21.87 -18.45
CA ASP A 161 15.60 21.56 -19.29
C ASP A 161 14.47 20.84 -18.52
N VAL A 162 14.71 20.51 -17.26
CA VAL A 162 13.77 19.78 -16.39
C VAL A 162 13.49 20.57 -15.13
N ASP A 163 12.21 20.66 -14.76
CA ASP A 163 11.81 21.18 -13.46
C ASP A 163 11.96 20.08 -12.40
N VAL A 164 12.75 20.34 -11.36
CA VAL A 164 12.93 19.42 -10.21
C VAL A 164 11.59 19.09 -9.53
N ASN A 165 10.64 20.02 -9.59
CA ASN A 165 9.28 19.90 -9.06
C ASN A 165 8.28 19.44 -10.12
N GLY A 166 8.76 19.11 -11.32
CA GLY A 166 7.97 18.58 -12.42
C GLY A 166 7.22 17.33 -12.01
N VAL A 167 5.94 17.29 -12.39
CA VAL A 167 5.04 16.18 -12.06
C VAL A 167 4.84 15.33 -13.31
N PHE A 168 5.02 14.03 -13.18
CA PHE A 168 4.66 13.05 -14.19
C PHE A 168 3.77 11.96 -13.58
N SER A 169 2.65 11.65 -14.25
CA SER A 169 1.65 10.69 -13.74
C SER A 169 1.23 10.98 -12.30
N SER A 170 1.03 12.26 -11.98
CA SER A 170 0.68 12.78 -10.64
C SER A 170 1.78 12.70 -9.56
N HIS A 171 3.00 12.28 -9.89
CA HIS A 171 4.08 12.18 -8.93
C HIS A 171 5.28 13.05 -9.33
N THR A 172 5.96 13.61 -8.34
CA THR A 172 7.27 14.23 -8.47
C THR A 172 8.37 13.16 -8.38
N ALA A 173 9.57 13.53 -8.83
CA ALA A 173 10.76 12.70 -8.67
C ALA A 173 11.07 12.42 -7.19
N LEU A 174 10.81 13.40 -6.32
CA LEU A 174 11.01 13.27 -4.88
C LEU A 174 10.08 12.25 -4.25
N GLN A 175 8.79 12.24 -4.61
CA GLN A 175 7.82 11.25 -4.13
C GLN A 175 8.21 9.83 -4.57
N ALA A 176 8.60 9.66 -5.84
CA ALA A 176 9.04 8.37 -6.38
C ALA A 176 10.32 7.84 -5.69
N ALA A 177 11.32 8.71 -5.48
CA ALA A 177 12.54 8.35 -4.75
C ALA A 177 12.26 8.05 -3.27
N SER A 178 11.32 8.79 -2.66
CA SER A 178 10.95 8.61 -1.26
C SER A 178 10.27 7.27 -0.99
N GLN A 179 9.38 6.83 -1.89
CA GLN A 179 8.73 5.53 -1.78
C GLN A 179 9.71 4.35 -1.89
N ASN A 180 10.80 4.53 -2.64
CA ASN A 180 11.74 3.45 -2.94
C ASN A 180 13.01 3.46 -2.08
N GLY A 181 13.17 4.44 -1.18
CA GLY A 181 14.31 4.50 -0.27
C GLY A 181 15.58 5.09 -0.87
N HIS A 182 15.49 5.79 -2.00
CA HIS A 182 16.66 6.24 -2.75
C HIS A 182 17.28 7.51 -2.17
N VAL A 183 17.90 7.38 -1.00
CA VAL A 183 18.47 8.49 -0.20
C VAL A 183 19.39 9.40 -1.01
N GLU A 184 20.26 8.86 -1.85
CA GLU A 184 21.20 9.68 -2.63
C GLU A 184 20.49 10.53 -3.70
N ILE A 185 19.41 10.01 -4.32
CA ILE A 185 18.59 10.82 -5.22
C ILE A 185 17.90 11.95 -4.45
N ILE A 186 17.35 11.65 -3.27
CA ILE A 186 16.66 12.68 -2.48
C ILE A 186 17.63 13.83 -2.13
N LYS A 187 18.87 13.51 -1.75
CA LYS A 187 19.90 14.53 -1.52
C LYS A 187 20.18 15.37 -2.78
N VAL A 188 20.26 14.74 -3.96
CA VAL A 188 20.42 15.45 -5.24
C VAL A 188 19.22 16.36 -5.52
N LEU A 189 18.00 15.86 -5.39
CA LEU A 189 16.77 16.62 -5.61
C LEU A 189 16.67 17.82 -4.67
N LEU A 190 16.95 17.62 -3.37
CA LEU A 190 16.96 18.70 -2.38
C LEU A 190 18.04 19.75 -2.67
N LYS A 191 19.23 19.34 -3.14
CA LYS A 191 20.28 20.27 -3.59
C LYS A 191 19.82 21.16 -4.76
N HIS A 192 18.93 20.64 -5.60
CA HIS A 192 18.30 21.38 -6.70
C HIS A 192 16.99 22.09 -6.29
N ASN A 193 16.71 22.23 -4.99
CA ASN A 193 15.54 22.89 -4.43
C ASN A 193 14.19 22.18 -4.70
N ALA A 194 14.19 20.85 -4.67
CA ALA A 194 12.94 20.09 -4.64
C ALA A 194 12.06 20.50 -3.45
N ASN A 195 10.78 20.75 -3.72
CA ASN A 195 9.78 21.07 -2.72
C ASN A 195 9.22 19.78 -2.10
N VAL A 196 9.49 19.60 -0.81
CA VAL A 196 9.04 18.44 -0.03
C VAL A 196 7.53 18.40 0.24
N GLU A 197 6.84 19.53 0.04
CA GLU A 197 5.42 19.69 0.36
C GLU A 197 4.47 19.51 -0.83
N ILE A 198 4.97 19.13 -2.02
CA ILE A 198 4.10 18.88 -3.18
C ILE A 198 3.19 17.68 -2.89
N GLU A 199 1.90 17.89 -3.15
CA GLU A 199 0.86 16.88 -3.02
C GLU A 199 0.58 16.23 -4.38
N ASP A 200 0.38 14.91 -4.37
CA ASP A 200 -0.18 14.20 -5.52
C ASP A 200 -1.71 14.33 -5.59
N LYS A 201 -2.35 13.57 -6.49
CA LYS A 201 -3.80 13.53 -6.68
C LYS A 201 -4.57 13.06 -5.44
N ASP A 202 -3.94 12.33 -4.52
CA ASP A 202 -4.54 11.79 -3.30
C ASP A 202 -4.20 12.67 -2.07
N GLY A 203 -3.43 13.74 -2.28
CA GLY A 203 -2.95 14.64 -1.23
C GLY A 203 -1.71 14.12 -0.52
N ASP A 204 -1.10 13.04 -1.03
CA ASP A 204 0.09 12.45 -0.45
C ASP A 204 1.33 13.27 -0.83
N ARG A 205 2.16 13.55 0.18
CA ARG A 205 3.45 14.24 0.06
C ARG A 205 4.58 13.22 0.14
N ALA A 206 5.82 13.65 -0.12
CA ALA A 206 7.01 12.78 -0.06
C ALA A 206 7.09 11.94 1.23
N VAL A 207 6.70 12.51 2.38
CA VAL A 207 6.68 11.82 3.68
C VAL A 207 5.65 10.68 3.75
N HIS A 208 4.51 10.81 3.07
CA HIS A 208 3.49 9.75 2.98
C HIS A 208 4.03 8.59 2.14
N HIS A 209 4.68 8.87 1.01
CA HIS A 209 5.33 7.87 0.16
C HIS A 209 6.47 7.14 0.89
N ALA A 210 7.32 7.86 1.64
CA ALA A 210 8.36 7.25 2.47
C ALA A 210 7.76 6.34 3.56
N ALA A 211 6.65 6.76 4.18
CA ALA A 211 5.97 5.95 5.17
C ALA A 211 5.29 4.72 4.56
N PHE A 212 4.82 4.80 3.31
CA PHE A 212 4.31 3.67 2.55
C PHE A 212 5.41 2.67 2.19
N GLY A 213 6.58 3.17 1.79
CA GLY A 213 7.71 2.39 1.30
C GLY A 213 8.55 1.64 2.35
N ASP A 214 8.25 1.79 3.64
CA ASP A 214 9.08 1.29 4.76
C ASP A 214 10.47 1.96 4.86
N GLU A 215 10.53 3.29 4.66
CA GLU A 215 11.82 4.00 4.48
C GLU A 215 12.15 4.97 5.63
N PRO A 216 12.58 4.49 6.83
CA PRO A 216 12.83 5.33 8.00
C PRO A 216 14.01 6.31 7.81
N MET A 217 14.97 5.97 6.95
CA MET A 217 16.07 6.89 6.62
C MET A 217 15.59 8.08 5.78
N VAL A 218 14.65 7.83 4.86
CA VAL A 218 14.03 8.90 4.07
C VAL A 218 13.19 9.80 4.97
N ILE A 219 12.42 9.25 5.91
CA ILE A 219 11.68 10.07 6.90
C ILE A 219 12.61 11.02 7.65
N SER A 220 13.77 10.52 8.09
CA SER A 220 14.77 11.35 8.77
C SER A 220 15.29 12.49 7.89
N LEU A 221 15.53 12.20 6.61
CA LEU A 221 16.02 13.19 5.64
C LEU A 221 14.96 14.24 5.30
N LEU A 222 13.70 13.84 5.13
CA LEU A 222 12.59 14.76 4.88
C LEU A 222 12.33 15.68 6.10
N ALA A 223 12.44 15.16 7.32
CA ALA A 223 12.36 15.97 8.53
C ALA A 223 13.50 17.01 8.61
N GLN A 224 14.73 16.63 8.23
CA GLN A 224 15.86 17.56 8.12
C GLN A 224 15.63 18.63 7.04
N ALA A 225 14.89 18.29 5.98
CA ALA A 225 14.45 19.23 4.95
C ALA A 225 13.18 20.00 5.34
N HIS A 226 12.80 20.00 6.63
CA HIS A 226 11.65 20.73 7.19
C HIS A 226 10.29 20.34 6.63
N ALA A 227 10.14 19.09 6.15
CA ALA A 227 8.83 18.61 5.74
C ALA A 227 7.87 18.49 6.93
N ASP A 228 6.58 18.73 6.69
CA ASP A 228 5.54 18.56 7.71
C ASP A 228 5.30 17.07 7.99
N MET A 229 5.87 16.56 9.07
CA MET A 229 5.74 15.15 9.45
C MET A 229 4.33 14.78 9.94
N ASN A 230 3.47 15.78 10.23
CA ASN A 230 2.06 15.61 10.59
C ASN A 230 1.12 15.97 9.42
N ALA A 231 1.66 16.12 8.20
CA ALA A 231 0.89 16.39 6.99
C ALA A 231 -0.29 15.42 6.85
N ARG A 232 -1.39 15.89 6.26
CA ARG A 232 -2.63 15.13 6.13
C ARG A 232 -3.08 15.10 4.69
N ASN A 233 -3.18 13.91 4.12
CA ASN A 233 -3.68 13.72 2.76
C ASN A 233 -5.21 13.94 2.67
N LYS A 234 -5.82 13.69 1.50
CA LYS A 234 -7.27 13.91 1.29
C LYS A 234 -8.16 13.03 2.15
N ARG A 235 -7.68 11.86 2.58
CA ARG A 235 -8.35 11.01 3.58
C ARG A 235 -8.02 11.43 5.00
N ARG A 236 -7.40 12.59 5.17
CA ARG A 236 -7.04 13.14 6.46
C ARG A 236 -6.02 12.26 7.20
N GLN A 237 -5.34 11.34 6.51
CA GLN A 237 -4.36 10.44 7.11
C GLN A 237 -2.98 11.10 7.15
N THR A 238 -2.26 10.83 8.23
CA THR A 238 -0.85 11.23 8.38
C THR A 238 0.09 10.12 7.92
N PRO A 239 1.39 10.40 7.72
CA PRO A 239 2.38 9.35 7.48
C PRO A 239 2.38 8.25 8.55
N LEU A 240 2.07 8.61 9.80
CA LEU A 240 1.94 7.65 10.90
C LEU A 240 0.77 6.67 10.66
N HIS A 241 -0.38 7.13 10.18
CA HIS A 241 -1.49 6.22 9.82
C HIS A 241 -1.07 5.23 8.74
N ILE A 242 -0.36 5.69 7.71
CA ILE A 242 0.11 4.83 6.61
C ILE A 242 1.07 3.77 7.14
N ALA A 243 2.08 4.18 7.92
CA ALA A 243 3.07 3.28 8.50
C ALA A 243 2.43 2.23 9.41
N VAL A 244 1.46 2.63 10.24
CA VAL A 244 0.73 1.71 11.11
C VAL A 244 -0.11 0.71 10.30
N ASN A 245 -0.86 1.18 9.31
CA ASN A 245 -1.68 0.32 8.45
C ASN A 245 -0.86 -0.72 7.70
N LYS A 246 0.36 -0.36 7.28
CA LYS A 246 1.30 -1.26 6.59
C LYS A 246 2.15 -2.12 7.52
N GLY A 247 2.16 -1.82 8.82
CA GLY A 247 2.93 -2.59 9.80
C GLY A 247 4.42 -2.24 9.84
N HIS A 248 4.80 -1.07 9.34
CA HIS A 248 6.19 -0.62 9.19
C HIS A 248 6.72 -0.05 10.51
N ILE A 249 7.01 -0.93 11.46
CA ILE A 249 7.32 -0.54 12.86
C ILE A 249 8.52 0.40 12.98
N GLN A 250 9.53 0.29 12.10
CA GLN A 250 10.70 1.18 12.13
C GLN A 250 10.35 2.60 11.67
N VAL A 251 9.48 2.73 10.67
CA VAL A 251 8.91 4.02 10.26
C VAL A 251 8.05 4.61 11.36
N VAL A 252 7.18 3.81 11.99
CA VAL A 252 6.36 4.24 13.14
C VAL A 252 7.25 4.80 14.25
N ARG A 253 8.26 4.04 14.67
CA ARG A 253 9.21 4.47 15.70
C ARG A 253 9.89 5.77 15.30
N LYS A 254 10.39 5.86 14.06
CA LYS A 254 11.08 7.06 13.58
C LYS A 254 10.17 8.31 13.61
N LEU A 255 8.92 8.19 13.16
CA LEU A 255 7.96 9.30 13.21
C LEU A 255 7.68 9.73 14.65
N LEU A 256 7.50 8.78 15.57
CA LEU A 256 7.26 9.08 16.99
C LEU A 256 8.49 9.71 17.66
N ASP A 257 9.71 9.22 17.36
CA ASP A 257 10.97 9.81 17.83
C ASP A 257 11.16 11.26 17.35
N LEU A 258 10.61 11.60 16.18
CA LEU A 258 10.61 12.97 15.63
C LEU A 258 9.52 13.86 16.26
N GLY A 259 8.74 13.35 17.21
CA GLY A 259 7.69 14.11 17.90
C GLY A 259 6.40 14.26 17.09
N CYS A 260 6.13 13.39 16.11
CA CYS A 260 4.86 13.38 15.41
C CYS A 260 3.69 13.14 16.38
N HIS A 261 2.56 13.78 16.10
CA HIS A 261 1.38 13.67 16.95
C HIS A 261 0.72 12.30 16.77
N SER A 262 0.80 11.47 17.80
CA SER A 262 0.38 10.06 17.78
C SER A 262 -1.14 9.84 17.76
N SER A 263 -1.93 10.89 17.99
CA SER A 263 -3.39 10.82 18.14
C SER A 263 -4.20 11.69 17.16
N LEU A 264 -3.60 12.12 16.04
CA LEU A 264 -4.39 12.80 15.01
C LEU A 264 -5.41 11.81 14.42
N GLN A 265 -6.66 12.23 14.28
CA GLN A 265 -7.74 11.38 13.74
C GLN A 265 -7.88 11.57 12.24
N ASP A 266 -8.08 10.53 11.43
CA ASP A 266 -8.33 10.59 9.99
C ASP A 266 -9.79 10.99 9.62
N CYS A 267 -10.24 10.78 8.37
CA CYS A 267 -11.60 11.13 7.94
C CYS A 267 -12.70 10.32 8.65
N GLU A 268 -12.40 9.10 9.11
CA GLU A 268 -13.33 8.23 9.86
C GLU A 268 -13.28 8.51 11.37
N GLY A 269 -12.44 9.46 11.78
CA GLY A 269 -12.19 9.74 13.19
C GLY A 269 -11.23 8.73 13.82
N ASP A 270 -10.66 7.80 13.04
CA ASP A 270 -9.75 6.80 13.55
C ASP A 270 -8.37 7.42 13.81
N THR A 271 -7.77 7.09 14.95
CA THR A 271 -6.36 7.44 15.24
C THR A 271 -5.44 6.31 14.76
N PRO A 272 -4.11 6.51 14.68
CA PRO A 272 -3.18 5.41 14.43
C PRO A 272 -3.36 4.23 15.40
N MET A 273 -3.81 4.47 16.63
CA MET A 273 -4.11 3.39 17.57
C MET A 273 -5.33 2.55 17.15
N HIS A 274 -6.38 3.19 16.63
CA HIS A 274 -7.53 2.48 16.08
C HIS A 274 -7.11 1.58 14.92
N ASP A 275 -6.26 2.09 14.02
CA ASP A 275 -5.68 1.31 12.91
C ASP A 275 -4.85 0.13 13.42
N ALA A 276 -3.97 0.34 14.40
CA ALA A 276 -3.14 -0.73 14.97
C ALA A 276 -3.98 -1.87 15.55
N ILE A 277 -5.06 -1.55 16.27
CA ILE A 277 -5.99 -2.54 16.85
C ILE A 277 -6.76 -3.26 15.75
N SER A 278 -7.31 -2.51 14.78
CA SER A 278 -8.05 -3.09 13.64
C SER A 278 -7.16 -4.05 12.84
N LYS A 279 -5.89 -3.70 12.63
CA LYS A 279 -4.91 -4.50 11.90
C LYS A 279 -4.19 -5.56 12.75
N LYS A 280 -4.51 -5.69 14.04
CA LYS A 280 -3.89 -6.64 15.00
C LYS A 280 -2.37 -6.49 15.09
N ARG A 281 -1.89 -5.25 15.17
CA ARG A 281 -0.47 -4.89 15.27
C ARG A 281 -0.10 -4.57 16.72
N ASP A 282 -0.03 -5.60 17.56
CA ASP A 282 0.19 -5.44 19.01
C ASP A 282 1.54 -4.79 19.35
N ASP A 283 2.56 -5.00 18.51
CA ASP A 283 3.89 -4.39 18.61
C ASP A 283 3.86 -2.87 18.38
N ILE A 284 3.13 -2.44 17.34
CA ILE A 284 2.89 -1.03 17.05
C ILE A 284 1.96 -0.40 18.08
N LEU A 285 0.94 -1.12 18.55
CA LEU A 285 0.05 -0.65 19.61
C LEU A 285 0.84 -0.33 20.89
N LYS A 286 1.73 -1.25 21.32
CA LYS A 286 2.63 -1.02 22.47
C LYS A 286 3.48 0.22 22.26
N LEU A 287 4.06 0.37 21.06
CA LEU A 287 4.87 1.52 20.72
C LEU A 287 4.08 2.84 20.77
N LEU A 288 2.84 2.87 20.27
CA LEU A 288 1.99 4.05 20.35
C LEU A 288 1.66 4.42 21.82
N LEU A 289 1.44 3.42 22.68
CA LEU A 289 1.22 3.63 24.12
C LEU A 289 2.48 4.16 24.84
N GLU A 290 3.66 3.64 24.48
CA GLU A 290 4.95 4.14 24.99
C GLU A 290 5.15 5.63 24.68
N PHE A 291 4.62 6.10 23.54
CA PHE A 291 4.64 7.50 23.12
C PHE A 291 3.33 8.25 23.45
N ASN A 292 2.66 7.84 24.54
CA ASN A 292 1.52 8.54 25.14
C ASN A 292 0.34 8.83 24.18
N ALA A 293 0.11 7.96 23.19
CA ALA A 293 -1.07 8.08 22.34
C ALA A 293 -2.36 8.02 23.19
N ASP A 294 -3.24 8.98 22.96
CA ASP A 294 -4.51 9.12 23.66
C ASP A 294 -5.46 7.95 23.34
N ILE A 295 -5.74 7.14 24.36
CA ILE A 295 -6.62 5.97 24.32
C ILE A 295 -8.11 6.33 24.41
N THR A 296 -8.43 7.57 24.79
CA THR A 296 -9.79 8.03 25.11
C THR A 296 -10.55 8.57 23.92
N LEU A 297 -9.83 8.98 22.86
CA LEU A 297 -10.43 9.49 21.63
C LEU A 297 -11.33 8.45 20.98
N THR A 298 -12.51 8.89 20.56
CA THR A 298 -13.49 8.08 19.85
C THR A 298 -13.50 8.43 18.37
N ASN A 299 -13.60 7.41 17.51
CA ASN A 299 -13.88 7.61 16.09
C ASN A 299 -15.31 8.10 15.83
N ASN A 300 -15.67 8.31 14.56
CA ASN A 300 -16.99 8.84 14.18
C ASN A 300 -18.16 7.92 14.58
N ASN A 301 -17.88 6.65 14.91
CA ASN A 301 -18.86 5.69 15.38
C ASN A 301 -18.98 5.66 16.92
N GLY A 302 -18.25 6.52 17.64
CA GLY A 302 -18.24 6.57 19.10
C GLY A 302 -17.39 5.48 19.76
N PHE A 303 -16.59 4.74 18.99
CA PHE A 303 -15.71 3.71 19.53
C PHE A 303 -14.34 4.31 19.84
N ASN A 304 -13.83 4.09 21.06
CA ASN A 304 -12.44 4.37 21.41
C ASN A 304 -11.59 3.11 21.20
N ALA A 305 -10.28 3.21 21.45
CA ALA A 305 -9.35 2.11 21.32
C ALA A 305 -9.77 0.85 22.13
N LEU A 306 -10.24 1.04 23.36
CA LEU A 306 -10.70 -0.07 24.22
C LEU A 306 -11.95 -0.76 23.67
N HIS A 307 -12.90 -0.01 23.11
CA HIS A 307 -14.08 -0.58 22.47
C HIS A 307 -13.70 -1.45 21.26
N HIS A 308 -12.76 -0.99 20.42
CA HIS A 308 -12.25 -1.78 19.29
C HIS A 308 -11.51 -3.04 19.75
N ALA A 309 -10.69 -2.95 20.80
CA ALA A 309 -9.99 -4.10 21.37
C ALA A 309 -10.98 -5.15 21.90
N ALA A 310 -12.00 -4.72 22.64
CA ALA A 310 -13.05 -5.59 23.17
C ALA A 310 -13.88 -6.26 22.06
N LEU A 311 -14.31 -5.50 21.04
CA LEU A 311 -15.08 -6.03 19.90
C LEU A 311 -14.32 -7.10 19.12
N ARG A 312 -12.99 -6.98 19.06
CA ARG A 312 -12.12 -7.90 18.31
C ARG A 312 -11.64 -9.10 19.13
N GLY A 313 -12.04 -9.20 20.40
CA GLY A 313 -11.57 -10.23 21.32
C GLY A 313 -10.07 -10.13 21.61
N ASN A 314 -9.48 -8.93 21.51
CA ASN A 314 -8.08 -8.73 21.86
C ASN A 314 -7.95 -8.64 23.39
N ALA A 315 -7.64 -9.78 24.02
CA ALA A 315 -7.58 -9.92 25.47
C ALA A 315 -6.22 -9.50 26.08
N ARG A 316 -5.29 -8.95 25.28
CA ARG A 316 -3.91 -8.66 25.68
C ARG A 316 -3.53 -7.22 25.40
#